data_AF-A0A0F8X564-F1
#
_entry.id   AF-A0A0F8X564-F1
#
_cell.length_a   1.000
_cell.length_b   1.000
_cell.length_c   1.000
_cell.angle_alpha   90.00
_cell.angle_beta   90.00
_cell.angle_gamma   90.00
#
_symmetry.space_group_name_H-M   'P 1'
#
loop_
_entity.id
_entity.type
_entity.pdbx_description
1 polymer ?
#
loop_
_entity_poly.entity_id
_entity_poly.type
_entity_poly.pdbx_seq_one_letter_code
_entity_poly.pdbx_strand_id
1 'polypeptide(L)' 'EEAQIALRIADRKRNLIPKIDKARQRIRQGEYGYCLQSGEPIGLARLLIRPTAEFCIDIKSINEKREQTYDHKR' A
#
# COMPACT_ATOMS: atom_id res chain seq x y z
N GLU A 1 -27.88 9.47 3.23
CA GLU A 1 -26.53 9.29 3.83
C GLU A 1 -25.97 7.89 3.60
N GLU A 2 -26.74 6.82 3.80
CA GLU A 2 -26.32 5.42 3.55
C GLU A 2 -25.74 5.17 2.14
N ALA A 3 -26.38 5.72 1.10
CA ALA A 3 -25.92 5.60 -0.28
C ALA A 3 -24.51 6.20 -0.51
N GLN A 4 -24.19 7.30 0.15
CA GLN A 4 -22.85 7.93 0.04
C GLN A 4 -21.78 7.09 0.73
N ILE A 5 -22.10 6.46 1.86
CA ILE A 5 -21.19 5.56 2.58
C ILE A 5 -20.93 4.30 1.73
N ALA A 6 -21.98 3.71 1.17
CA ALA A 6 -21.88 2.55 0.29
C ALA A 6 -20.99 2.83 -0.92
N LEU A 7 -21.15 4.01 -1.54
CA LEU A 7 -20.32 4.44 -2.67
C LEU A 7 -18.83 4.52 -2.28
N ARG A 8 -18.50 5.18 -1.16
CA ARG A 8 -17.11 5.28 -0.68
C ARG A 8 -16.49 3.91 -0.38
N ILE A 9 -17.27 2.96 0.15
CA ILE A 9 -16.80 1.59 0.40
C ILE A 9 -16.55 0.86 -0.93
N ALA A 10 -17.44 1.01 -1.91
CA ALA A 10 -17.28 0.44 -3.24
C ALA A 10 -16.00 0.97 -3.92
N ASP A 11 -15.75 2.28 -3.84
CA ASP A 11 -14.53 2.90 -4.38
C ASP A 11 -13.27 2.36 -3.71
N ARG A 12 -13.27 2.21 -2.38
CA ARG A 12 -12.13 1.60 -1.66
C ARG A 12 -11.87 0.17 -2.11
N LYS A 13 -12.92 -0.64 -2.30
CA LYS A 13 -12.81 -2.01 -2.81
C LYS A 13 -12.26 -2.02 -4.24
N ARG A 14 -12.80 -1.17 -5.11
CA ARG A 14 -12.34 -1.01 -6.50
C ARG A 14 -10.86 -0.64 -6.57
N ASN A 15 -10.41 0.27 -5.70
CA ASN A 15 -9.01 0.71 -5.62
C ASN A 15 -8.07 -0.33 -4.99
N LEU A 16 -8.61 -1.32 -4.27
CA LEU A 16 -7.81 -2.40 -3.69
C LEU A 16 -7.48 -3.50 -4.71
N ILE A 17 -8.40 -3.80 -5.65
CA ILE A 17 -8.20 -4.81 -6.71
C ILE A 17 -6.85 -4.63 -7.44
N PRO A 18 -6.50 -3.46 -8.01
CA PRO A 18 -5.23 -3.32 -8.72
C PRO A 18 -4.00 -3.50 -7.80
N LYS A 19 -4.11 -3.24 -6.49
CA LYS A 19 -3.02 -3.49 -5.54
C LYS A 19 -2.79 -4.97 -5.30
N ILE A 20 -3.86 -5.77 -5.31
CA ILE A 20 -3.78 -7.23 -5.21
C ILE A 20 -3.12 -7.78 -6.48
N ASP A 21 -3.52 -7.31 -7.66
CA ASP A 21 -2.94 -7.79 -8.92
C ASP A 21 -1.44 -7.46 -9.03
N LYS A 22 -1.02 -6.27 -8.60
CA LYS A 22 0.40 -5.92 -8.49
C LYS A 22 1.17 -6.84 -7.53
N ALA A 23 0.60 -7.13 -6.36
CA ALA A 23 1.20 -8.05 -5.41
C ALA A 23 1.36 -9.45 -6.03
N ARG A 24 0.35 -9.95 -6.74
CA ARG A 24 0.42 -11.22 -7.48
C ARG A 24 1.48 -11.21 -8.57
N GLN A 25 1.63 -10.09 -9.29
CA GLN A 25 2.67 -9.94 -10.30
C GLN A 25 4.07 -10.03 -9.69
N ARG A 26 4.31 -9.31 -8.60
CA ARG A 26 5.59 -9.36 -7.87
C ARG A 26 5.92 -10.75 -7.35
N ILE A 27 4.91 -11.52 -6.92
CA ILE A 27 5.10 -12.93 -6.54
C ILE A 27 5.63 -13.73 -7.74
N ARG A 28 5.00 -13.58 -8.92
CA ARG A 28 5.46 -14.28 -10.14
C ARG A 28 6.86 -13.86 -10.58
N GLN A 29 7.26 -12.64 -10.29
CA GLN A 29 8.60 -12.10 -10.60
C GLN A 29 9.66 -12.45 -9.54
N GLY A 30 9.27 -13.03 -8.40
CA GLY A 30 10.20 -13.29 -7.29
C GLY A 30 10.57 -12.06 -6.46
N GLU A 31 9.90 -10.92 -6.68
CA GLU A 31 10.17 -9.64 -6.02
C GLU A 31 9.25 -9.38 -4.82
N TYR A 32 8.33 -10.30 -4.53
CA TYR A 32 7.41 -10.17 -3.41
C TYR A 32 8.15 -10.22 -2.08
N GLY A 33 7.75 -9.34 -1.17
CA GLY A 33 8.37 -9.26 0.16
C GLY A 33 9.56 -8.30 0.25
N TYR A 34 9.96 -7.65 -0.83
CA TYR A 34 11.01 -6.61 -0.81
C TYR A 34 10.43 -5.21 -1.04
N CYS A 35 11.08 -4.20 -0.48
CA CYS A 35 10.68 -2.81 -0.62
C CYS A 35 11.00 -2.30 -2.02
N LEU A 36 10.03 -1.69 -2.70
CA LEU A 36 10.21 -1.16 -4.06
C LEU A 36 11.22 -0.01 -4.17
N GLN A 37 11.54 0.67 -3.06
CA GLN A 37 12.41 1.84 -3.08
C GLN A 37 13.82 1.53 -2.57
N SER A 38 13.94 0.79 -1.45
CA SER A 38 15.25 0.47 -0.86
C SER A 38 15.77 -0.91 -1.23
N GLY A 39 14.94 -1.81 -1.75
CA GLY A 39 15.29 -3.22 -1.97
C GLY A 39 15.30 -4.07 -0.69
N GLU A 40 15.18 -3.46 0.49
CA GLU A 40 15.20 -4.14 1.78
C GLU A 40 13.99 -5.06 2.01
N PRO A 41 14.11 -6.16 2.77
CA PRO A 41 12.99 -7.04 3.07
C PRO A 41 11.91 -6.32 3.88
N ILE A 42 10.66 -6.56 3.51
CA ILE A 42 9.47 -6.13 4.27
C ILE A 42 9.24 -7.16 5.37
N GLY A 43 9.15 -6.71 6.62
CA GLY A 43 8.93 -7.58 7.76
C GLY A 43 7.72 -8.52 7.59
N LEU A 44 7.90 -9.79 7.90
CA LEU A 44 6.89 -10.83 7.69
C LEU A 44 5.56 -10.50 8.38
N ALA A 45 5.59 -10.06 9.64
CA ALA A 45 4.40 -9.65 10.39
C ALA A 45 3.58 -8.57 9.64
N ARG A 46 4.25 -7.67 8.92
CA ARG A 46 3.59 -6.64 8.12
C ARG A 46 2.93 -7.21 6.87
N LEU A 47 3.54 -8.18 6.20
CA LEU A 47 2.95 -8.86 5.04
C LEU A 47 1.76 -9.74 5.44
N LEU A 48 1.82 -10.38 6.61
CA LEU A 48 0.70 -11.18 7.14
C LEU A 48 -0.54 -10.32 7.40
N ILE A 49 -0.35 -9.12 7.95
CA ILE A 49 -1.46 -8.18 8.21
C ILE A 49 -1.88 -7.47 6.91
N ARG A 50 -0.93 -7.12 6.05
CA ARG A 50 -1.16 -6.37 4.82
C ARG A 50 -0.32 -6.94 3.66
N PRO A 51 -0.86 -7.95 2.93
CA PRO A 51 -0.11 -8.62 1.87
C PRO A 51 0.10 -7.76 0.62
N THR A 52 -0.59 -6.62 0.50
CA THR A 52 -0.43 -5.65 -0.60
C THR A 52 0.62 -4.58 -0.31
N ALA A 53 1.44 -4.77 0.71
CA ALA A 53 2.52 -3.86 1.08
C ALA A 53 3.62 -3.75 0.01
N GLU A 54 3.92 -2.53 -0.41
CA GLU A 54 4.94 -2.22 -1.43
C GLU A 54 6.27 -1.70 -0.84
N PHE A 55 6.23 -1.13 0.37
CA PHE A 55 7.38 -0.48 1.01
C PHE A 55 7.66 -1.06 2.39
N CYS A 56 8.91 -1.02 2.86
CA CYS A 56 9.24 -1.29 4.26
C CYS A 56 8.71 -0.18 5.18
N ILE A 57 8.83 -0.37 6.50
CA ILE A 57 8.29 0.56 7.49
C ILE A 57 8.97 1.94 7.43
N ASP A 58 10.29 1.97 7.24
CA ASP A 58 11.06 3.22 7.22
C ASP A 58 10.67 4.08 6.01
N ILE A 59 10.68 3.49 4.82
CA ILE A 59 10.26 4.17 3.60
C ILE A 59 8.80 4.63 3.68
N LYS A 60 7.91 3.79 4.22
CA LYS A 60 6.51 4.19 4.38
C LYS A 60 6.36 5.37 5.34
N SER A 61 7.13 5.38 6.43
CA SER A 61 7.11 6.49 7.40
C SER A 61 7.64 7.79 6.80
N ILE A 62 8.68 7.73 5.96
CA ILE A 62 9.19 8.90 5.23
C ILE A 62 8.13 9.43 4.26
N ASN A 63 7.47 8.54 3.51
CA ASN A 63 6.44 8.93 2.55
C ASN A 63 5.23 9.58 3.24
N GLU A 64 4.80 9.06 4.38
CA GLU A 64 3.70 9.63 5.17
C GLU A 64 4.04 11.02 5.71
N LYS A 65 5.26 11.23 6.22
CA LYS A 65 5.73 12.57 6.64
C LYS A 65 5.74 13.56 5.48
N ARG A 66 6.14 13.11 4.29
CA ARG A 66 6.14 13.93 3.06
C ARG A 66 4.71 14.29 2.66
N GLU A 67 3.81 13.30 2.58
CA GLU A 67 2.38 13.51 2.27
C GLU A 67 1.75 14.53 3.22
N GLN A 68 1.98 14.42 4.54
CA GLN A 68 1.50 15.39 5.53
C GLN A 68 2.02 16.80 5.29
N THR A 69 3.30 16.94 4.93
CA THR A 69 3.91 18.25 4.64
C THR A 69 3.30 18.89 3.39
N TYR A 70 2.95 18.08 2.37
CA TYR A 70 2.27 18.57 1.17
C TYR A 70 0.84 19.02 1.47
N ASP A 71 0.09 18.27 2.27
CA ASP A 71 -1.30 18.63 2.63
C ASP A 71 -1.36 19.94 3.44
N HIS A 72 -0.38 20.23 4.30
CA HIS A 72 -0.33 21.49 5.06
C HIS A 72 0.02 22.71 4.21
N LYS A 73 0.60 22.52 3.02
CA LYS A 73 0.95 23.60 2.09
C LYS A 73 -0.16 23.88 1.07
N ARG A 74 -1.26 23.13 1.13
CA ARG A 74 -2.33 23.12 0.13
C ARG A 74 -3.57 23.88 0.57
#